data_AF-A0A8D7FCJ7-F1
#
_entry.id   AF-A0A8D7FCJ7-F1
#
_cell.length_a   1.000
_cell.length_b   1.000
_cell.length_c   1.000
_cell.angle_alpha   90.00
_cell.angle_beta   90.00
_cell.angle_gamma   90.00
#
_symmetry.space_group_name_H-M   'P 1'
#
loop_
_entity.id
_entity.type
_entity.pdbx_description
1 polymer ?
#
loop_
_entity_poly.entity_id
_entity_poly.type
_entity_poly.pdbx_seq_one_letter_code
_entity_poly.pdbx_strand_id
1 'polypeptide(L)'
;MGRGKVELKRIENKINRQVTFAKRRNGLLKKAYELSILCDAEVAAIVFSSRGRLFEFCSSSSMLKIIERYRRCSHHASESMVPTNDTPVIQTCYQEYLKLKTHVGYLQHSQKNLLGEDLDTLNIKELDQLDDQIEMSLRLIRSTKTQVIIDQLTGLKREEQMLLESNKTLRRKLQEVDAENSIRLPSQIRASNCIDEPPQPEKFFEPLVCHPSLQIG
;
A
#
# COMPACT_ATOMS: atom_id res chain seq x y z
N MET A 1 -61.02 6.24 2.16
CA MET A 1 -61.38 6.28 3.60
C MET A 1 -60.41 7.19 4.36
N GLY A 2 -60.61 8.50 4.31
CA GLY A 2 -59.77 9.45 5.06
C GLY A 2 -60.19 9.47 6.53
N ARG A 3 -59.30 9.05 7.44
CA ARG A 3 -59.46 9.32 8.87
C ARG A 3 -59.37 10.83 9.09
N GLY A 4 -60.19 11.36 9.99
CA GLY A 4 -60.36 12.80 10.24
C GLY A 4 -59.07 13.55 10.59
N LYS A 5 -59.20 14.88 10.73
CA LYS A 5 -58.08 15.79 11.01
C LYS A 5 -57.32 15.33 12.27
N VAL A 6 -55.99 15.22 12.14
CA VAL A 6 -55.08 14.85 13.23
C VAL A 6 -54.33 16.11 13.68
N GLU A 7 -54.20 16.31 14.98
CA GLU A 7 -53.42 17.39 15.58
C GLU A 7 -51.91 17.22 15.33
N LEU A 8 -51.19 18.33 15.10
CA LEU A 8 -49.73 18.32 14.92
C LEU A 8 -49.02 18.28 16.28
N LYS A 9 -49.12 17.12 16.95
CA LYS A 9 -48.41 16.81 18.19
C LYS A 9 -47.80 15.41 18.13
N ARG A 10 -46.90 15.11 19.07
CA ARG A 10 -46.31 13.77 19.20
C ARG A 10 -47.42 12.73 19.42
N ILE A 11 -47.41 11.67 18.62
CA ILE A 11 -48.35 10.55 18.79
C ILE A 11 -47.84 9.70 19.95
N GLU A 12 -48.58 9.61 21.05
CA GLU A 12 -48.13 8.88 22.25
C GLU A 12 -48.10 7.37 22.05
N ASN A 13 -49.15 6.82 21.45
CA ASN A 13 -49.24 5.38 21.17
C ASN A 13 -48.11 4.94 20.22
N LYS A 14 -47.25 4.03 20.71
CA LYS A 14 -46.05 3.55 20.01
C LYS A 14 -46.37 2.88 18.66
N ILE A 15 -47.43 2.06 18.60
CA ILE A 15 -47.83 1.33 17.40
C ILE A 15 -48.32 2.32 16.33
N ASN A 16 -49.24 3.21 16.70
CA ASN A 16 -49.75 4.23 15.80
C ASN A 16 -48.65 5.16 15.31
N ARG A 17 -47.70 5.53 16.18
CA ARG A 17 -46.53 6.34 15.82
C ARG A 17 -45.64 5.63 14.81
N GLN A 18 -45.38 4.33 14.98
CA GLN A 18 -44.56 3.56 14.03
C GLN A 18 -45.22 3.45 12.65
N VAL A 19 -46.51 3.12 12.60
CA VAL A 19 -47.25 3.03 11.33
C VAL A 19 -47.33 4.41 10.65
N THR A 20 -47.58 5.46 11.42
CA THR A 20 -47.65 6.83 10.91
C THR A 20 -46.30 7.31 10.42
N PHE A 21 -45.21 7.01 11.14
CA PHE A 21 -43.84 7.32 10.72
C PHE A 21 -43.53 6.68 9.37
N ALA A 22 -43.80 5.37 9.20
CA ALA A 22 -43.55 4.68 7.93
C ALA A 22 -44.33 5.32 6.77
N LYS A 23 -45.62 5.62 6.97
CA LYS A 23 -46.46 6.24 5.94
C LYS A 23 -46.03 7.67 5.62
N ARG A 24 -45.83 8.52 6.62
CA ARG A 24 -45.45 9.93 6.42
C ARG A 24 -44.05 10.09 5.88
N ARG A 25 -43.08 9.28 6.35
CA ARG A 25 -41.73 9.23 5.78
C ARG A 25 -41.80 8.88 4.30
N ASN A 26 -42.49 7.81 3.93
CA ASN A 26 -42.62 7.44 2.51
C ASN A 26 -43.32 8.54 1.70
N GLY A 27 -44.35 9.20 2.26
CA GLY A 27 -45.01 10.33 1.62
C GLY A 27 -44.07 11.53 1.41
N LEU A 28 -43.22 11.84 2.40
CA LEU A 28 -42.20 12.89 2.30
C LEU A 28 -41.19 12.59 1.20
N LEU A 29 -40.64 11.37 1.16
CA LEU A 29 -39.64 10.99 0.15
C LEU A 29 -40.25 11.00 -1.26
N LYS A 30 -41.52 10.59 -1.42
CA LYS A 30 -42.25 10.69 -2.69
C LYS A 30 -42.40 12.15 -3.14
N LYS A 31 -42.77 13.05 -2.24
CA LYS A 31 -42.88 14.47 -2.56
C LYS A 31 -41.53 15.11 -2.92
N ALA A 32 -40.47 14.73 -2.21
CA ALA A 32 -39.11 15.18 -2.53
C ALA A 32 -38.69 14.70 -3.94
N TYR A 33 -39.01 13.46 -4.29
CA TYR A 33 -38.79 12.91 -5.63
C TYR A 33 -39.60 13.66 -6.69
N GLU A 34 -40.90 13.83 -6.49
CA GLU A 34 -41.77 14.60 -7.40
C GLU A 34 -41.21 16.00 -7.64
N LEU A 35 -40.81 16.71 -6.59
CA LEU A 35 -40.22 18.04 -6.70
C LEU A 35 -38.92 18.04 -7.51
N SER A 36 -38.03 17.06 -7.26
CA SER A 36 -36.77 16.98 -8.01
C SER A 36 -36.98 16.78 -9.50
N ILE A 37 -37.98 16.01 -9.90
CA ILE A 37 -38.28 15.73 -11.31
C ILE A 37 -39.06 16.88 -11.95
N LEU A 38 -40.09 17.41 -11.28
CA LEU A 38 -40.97 18.43 -11.85
C LEU A 38 -40.28 19.79 -12.02
N CYS A 39 -39.31 20.10 -11.18
CA CYS A 39 -38.66 21.41 -11.16
C CYS A 39 -37.16 21.36 -11.45
N ASP A 40 -36.63 20.19 -11.86
CA ASP A 40 -35.18 19.96 -12.06
C ASP A 40 -34.34 20.45 -10.86
N ALA A 41 -34.83 20.14 -9.66
CA ALA A 41 -34.24 20.62 -8.42
C ALA A 41 -33.41 19.52 -7.74
N GLU A 42 -32.23 19.88 -7.23
CA GLU A 42 -31.48 19.00 -6.33
C GLU A 42 -32.13 18.99 -4.94
N VAL A 43 -32.66 17.83 -4.53
CA VAL A 43 -33.38 17.65 -3.27
C VAL A 43 -32.78 16.49 -2.50
N ALA A 44 -32.52 16.72 -1.22
CA ALA A 44 -32.12 15.68 -0.28
C ALA A 44 -33.03 15.71 0.97
N ALA A 45 -33.34 14.54 1.51
CA ALA A 45 -34.08 14.38 2.76
C ALA A 45 -33.41 13.32 3.63
N ILE A 46 -33.15 13.67 4.89
CA ILE A 46 -32.51 12.81 5.89
C ILE A 46 -33.48 12.69 7.08
N VAL A 47 -33.84 11.46 7.46
CA VAL A 47 -34.78 11.19 8.54
C VAL A 47 -34.20 10.15 9.48
N PHE A 48 -33.99 10.54 10.74
CA PHE A 48 -33.64 9.62 11.81
C PHE A 48 -34.89 9.21 12.59
N SER A 49 -35.10 7.90 12.75
CA SER A 49 -36.12 7.39 13.66
C SER A 49 -35.72 7.60 15.12
N SER A 50 -36.68 7.51 16.04
CA SER A 50 -36.41 7.54 17.49
C SER A 50 -35.54 6.38 18.00
N ARG A 51 -35.23 5.40 17.15
CA ARG A 51 -34.32 4.28 17.43
C ARG A 51 -32.95 4.45 16.76
N GLY A 52 -32.65 5.63 16.21
CA GLY A 52 -31.40 5.92 15.51
C GLY A 52 -31.28 5.37 14.09
N ARG A 53 -32.30 4.66 13.57
CA ARG A 53 -32.27 4.19 12.16
C ARG A 53 -32.35 5.37 11.20
N LEU A 54 -31.41 5.43 10.27
CA LEU A 54 -31.33 6.38 9.16
C LEU A 54 -32.24 5.94 8.01
N PHE A 55 -32.97 6.90 7.45
CA PHE A 55 -33.67 6.80 6.18
C PHE A 55 -33.39 8.05 5.37
N GLU A 56 -33.01 7.88 4.12
CA GLU A 56 -32.58 8.99 3.28
C GLU A 56 -33.10 8.90 1.85
N PHE A 57 -33.20 10.05 1.21
CA PHE A 57 -33.46 10.21 -0.22
C PHE A 57 -32.55 11.32 -0.76
N CYS A 58 -32.01 11.09 -1.95
CA CYS A 58 -31.21 12.06 -2.69
C CYS A 58 -31.65 11.97 -4.16
N SER A 59 -31.92 13.10 -4.80
CA SER A 59 -32.22 13.14 -6.24
C SER A 59 -30.98 12.96 -7.12
N SER A 60 -29.80 13.25 -6.59
CA SER A 60 -28.52 13.13 -7.30
C SER A 60 -27.83 11.79 -7.04
N SER A 61 -26.73 11.52 -7.76
CA SER A 61 -25.98 10.25 -7.67
C SER A 61 -25.35 9.99 -6.31
N SER A 62 -25.25 11.00 -5.44
CA SER A 62 -24.64 10.88 -4.11
C SER A 62 -25.17 11.92 -3.13
N MET A 63 -25.59 11.46 -1.94
CA MET A 63 -25.96 12.32 -0.82
C MET A 63 -24.80 13.26 -0.42
N LEU A 64 -23.57 12.78 -0.49
CA LEU A 64 -22.38 13.56 -0.13
C LEU A 64 -22.23 14.81 -1.00
N LYS A 65 -22.56 14.73 -2.30
CA LYS A 65 -22.48 15.86 -3.22
C LYS A 65 -23.45 16.98 -2.84
N ILE A 66 -24.70 16.65 -2.51
CA ILE A 66 -25.71 17.65 -2.10
C ILE A 66 -25.33 18.26 -0.75
N ILE A 67 -24.85 17.45 0.21
CA ILE A 67 -24.37 17.96 1.50
C ILE A 67 -23.17 18.90 1.30
N GLU A 68 -22.22 18.56 0.43
CA GLU A 68 -21.09 19.41 0.11
C GLU A 68 -21.53 20.74 -0.52
N ARG A 69 -22.47 20.70 -1.47
CA ARG A 69 -23.07 21.90 -2.09
C ARG A 69 -23.77 22.77 -1.05
N TYR A 70 -24.58 22.17 -0.17
CA TYR A 70 -25.23 22.87 0.93
C TYR A 70 -24.20 23.56 1.83
N ARG A 71 -23.14 22.85 2.23
CA ARG A 71 -22.07 23.44 3.05
C ARG A 71 -21.45 24.65 2.35
N ARG A 72 -21.07 24.52 1.08
CA ARG A 72 -20.50 25.61 0.27
C ARG A 72 -21.41 26.84 0.23
N CYS A 73 -22.72 26.66 0.01
CA CYS A 73 -23.69 27.75 -0.06
C CYS A 73 -24.02 28.35 1.33
N SER A 74 -24.16 27.51 2.36
CA SER A 74 -24.45 27.98 3.73
C SER A 74 -23.27 28.73 4.34
N HIS A 75 -22.02 28.37 3.99
CA HIS A 75 -20.84 29.13 4.43
C HIS A 75 -20.81 30.56 3.89
N HIS A 76 -21.34 30.83 2.69
CA HIS A 76 -21.49 32.20 2.18
C HIS A 76 -22.64 32.98 2.85
N ALA A 77 -23.61 32.29 3.45
CA ALA A 77 -24.73 32.92 4.16
C ALA A 77 -24.43 33.22 5.64
N SER A 78 -23.50 32.48 6.27
CA SER A 78 -23.18 32.56 7.70
C SER A 78 -22.21 33.68 8.12
N GLU A 79 -21.83 34.62 7.25
CA GLU A 79 -21.28 35.90 7.71
C GLU A 79 -22.35 36.75 8.44
N SER A 80 -23.62 36.33 8.40
CA SER A 80 -24.70 36.92 9.20
C SER A 80 -25.35 35.87 10.13
N MET A 81 -25.13 36.03 11.43
CA MET A 81 -25.84 35.41 12.58
C MET A 81 -25.40 34.04 13.13
N VAL A 82 -24.69 34.14 14.27
CA VAL A 82 -24.70 33.33 15.54
C VAL A 82 -24.17 31.88 15.53
N PRO A 83 -23.21 31.52 16.42
CA PRO A 83 -22.68 30.16 16.54
C PRO A 83 -23.43 29.32 17.59
N THR A 84 -23.67 28.04 17.27
CA THR A 84 -24.11 27.00 18.23
C THR A 84 -22.95 26.03 18.48
N ASN A 85 -22.77 25.60 19.72
CA ASN A 85 -21.51 25.05 20.27
C ASN A 85 -21.04 23.67 19.75
N ASP A 86 -21.83 22.95 18.93
CA ASP A 86 -21.43 21.64 18.35
C ASP A 86 -20.92 21.74 16.89
N THR A 87 -20.97 22.93 16.31
CA THR A 87 -20.47 23.26 14.97
C THR A 87 -18.93 23.19 14.81
N PRO A 88 -18.09 23.49 15.83
CA PRO A 88 -16.65 23.64 15.59
C PRO A 88 -15.93 22.30 15.34
N VAL A 89 -16.36 21.19 15.96
CA VAL A 89 -15.65 19.90 15.81
C VAL A 89 -15.80 19.32 14.39
N ILE A 90 -17.00 19.42 13.81
CA ILE A 90 -17.26 18.97 12.43
C ILE A 90 -16.61 19.91 11.40
N GLN A 91 -16.49 21.19 11.74
CA GLN A 91 -15.76 22.19 10.94
C GLN A 91 -14.26 21.90 10.93
N THR A 92 -13.67 21.64 12.09
CA THR A 92 -12.25 21.26 12.23
C THR A 92 -11.96 19.97 11.49
N CYS A 93 -12.77 18.91 11.67
CA CYS A 93 -12.55 17.63 11.00
C CYS A 93 -12.58 17.75 9.46
N TYR A 94 -13.50 18.56 8.92
CA TYR A 94 -13.56 18.80 7.48
C TYR A 94 -12.39 19.66 6.97
N GLN A 95 -11.94 20.66 7.74
CA GLN A 95 -10.74 21.43 7.39
C GLN A 95 -9.48 20.56 7.41
N GLU A 96 -9.32 19.69 8.41
CA GLU A 96 -8.22 18.73 8.47
C GLU A 96 -8.27 17.75 7.31
N TYR A 97 -9.45 17.27 6.92
CA TYR A 97 -9.62 16.45 5.72
C TYR A 97 -9.18 17.19 4.45
N LEU A 98 -9.53 18.46 4.28
CA LEU A 98 -9.13 19.25 3.11
C LEU A 98 -7.62 19.48 3.07
N LYS A 99 -6.99 19.78 4.21
CA LYS A 99 -5.52 19.87 4.33
C LYS A 99 -4.86 18.54 3.96
N LEU A 100 -5.38 17.43 4.46
CA LEU A 100 -4.85 16.11 4.14
C LEU A 100 -5.03 15.78 2.65
N LYS A 101 -6.19 16.07 2.08
CA LYS A 101 -6.49 15.82 0.66
C LYS A 101 -5.54 16.59 -0.26
N THR A 102 -5.29 17.86 0.05
CA THR A 102 -4.33 18.68 -0.71
C THR A 102 -2.91 18.16 -0.57
N HIS A 103 -2.50 17.75 0.63
CA HIS A 103 -1.18 17.16 0.86
C HIS A 103 -1.00 15.83 0.10
N VAL A 104 -2.01 14.95 0.10
CA VAL A 104 -1.99 13.70 -0.68
C VAL A 104 -1.90 13.99 -2.18
N GLY A 105 -2.64 14.97 -2.69
CA GLY A 105 -2.56 15.38 -4.09
C GLY A 105 -1.16 15.87 -4.46
N TYR A 106 -0.54 16.69 -3.61
CA TYR A 106 0.84 17.13 -3.78
C TYR A 106 1.84 15.96 -3.79
N LEU A 107 1.73 15.04 -2.81
CA LEU A 107 2.62 13.87 -2.74
C LEU A 107 2.47 12.95 -3.95
N GLN A 108 1.24 12.71 -4.41
CA GLN A 108 0.99 11.91 -5.61
C GLN A 108 1.58 12.56 -6.87
N HIS A 109 1.44 13.88 -7.00
CA HIS A 109 2.03 14.60 -8.12
C HIS A 109 3.57 14.60 -8.03
N SER A 110 4.14 14.83 -6.86
CA SER A 110 5.58 14.73 -6.64
C SER A 110 6.14 13.34 -6.95
N GLN A 111 5.42 12.27 -6.59
CA GLN A 111 5.82 10.90 -6.93
C GLN A 111 5.84 10.68 -8.44
N LYS A 112 4.83 11.16 -9.17
CA LYS A 112 4.80 11.08 -10.64
C LYS A 112 5.99 11.80 -11.26
N ASN A 113 6.30 13.00 -10.78
CA ASN A 113 7.45 13.76 -11.27
C ASN A 113 8.76 13.00 -11.03
N LEU A 114 8.93 12.39 -9.84
CA LEU A 114 10.08 11.51 -9.54
C LEU A 114 10.17 10.27 -10.45
N LEU A 115 9.05 9.84 -11.03
CA LEU A 115 8.99 8.75 -12.01
C LEU A 115 9.13 9.23 -13.46
N GLY A 116 9.29 10.54 -13.67
CA GLY A 116 9.42 11.14 -15.00
C GLY A 116 8.09 11.41 -15.71
N GLU A 117 6.97 11.40 -14.98
CA GLU A 117 5.63 11.69 -15.51
C GLU A 117 5.22 13.15 -15.22
N ASP A 118 4.30 13.70 -16.02
CA ASP A 118 3.67 15.02 -15.83
C ASP A 118 4.65 16.20 -15.63
N LEU A 119 5.84 16.15 -16.26
CA LEU A 119 6.91 17.16 -16.08
C LEU A 119 6.64 18.51 -16.74
N ASP A 120 5.68 18.60 -17.66
CA ASP A 120 5.35 19.81 -18.43
C ASP A 120 4.89 20.98 -17.53
N THR A 121 4.47 20.69 -16.30
CA THR A 121 4.03 21.69 -15.32
C THR A 121 5.17 22.33 -14.54
N LEU A 122 6.38 21.75 -14.58
CA LEU A 122 7.54 22.21 -13.83
C LEU A 122 8.30 23.28 -14.59
N ASN A 123 8.81 24.28 -13.87
CA ASN A 123 9.75 25.22 -14.44
C ASN A 123 11.19 24.65 -14.43
N ILE A 124 12.09 25.27 -15.19
CA ILE A 124 13.49 24.79 -15.35
C ILE A 124 14.20 24.62 -13.99
N LYS A 125 13.99 25.56 -13.04
CA LYS A 125 14.64 25.46 -11.72
C LYS A 125 14.10 24.31 -10.89
N GLU A 126 12.80 24.04 -10.98
CA GLU A 126 12.17 22.91 -10.30
C GLU A 126 12.63 21.58 -10.92
N LEU A 127 12.84 21.56 -12.23
CA LEU A 127 13.37 20.39 -12.94
C LEU A 127 14.83 20.12 -12.57
N ASP A 128 15.67 21.16 -12.49
CA ASP A 128 17.06 21.03 -12.02
C ASP A 128 17.11 20.47 -10.59
N GLN A 129 16.26 20.97 -9.68
CA GLN A 129 16.17 20.46 -8.31
C GLN A 129 15.74 18.98 -8.25
N LEU A 130 14.82 18.59 -9.13
CA LEU A 130 14.35 17.21 -9.23
C LEU A 130 15.46 16.28 -9.73
N ASP A 131 16.23 16.72 -10.73
CA ASP A 131 17.36 15.97 -11.27
C ASP A 131 18.47 15.79 -10.21
N ASP A 132 18.85 16.87 -9.53
CA ASP A 132 19.81 16.82 -8.41
C ASP A 132 19.36 15.82 -7.32
N GLN A 133 18.07 15.83 -6.96
CA GLN A 133 17.52 14.92 -5.97
C GLN A 133 17.59 13.46 -6.41
N ILE A 134 17.26 13.18 -7.68
CA ILE A 134 17.32 11.83 -8.26
C ILE A 134 18.79 11.37 -8.34
N GLU A 135 19.71 12.23 -8.77
CA GLU A 135 21.12 11.90 -8.89
C GLU A 135 21.73 11.56 -7.53
N MET A 136 21.48 12.39 -6.52
CA MET A 136 21.96 12.17 -5.15
C MET A 136 21.42 10.86 -4.56
N SER A 137 20.11 10.61 -4.69
CA SER A 137 19.49 9.39 -4.16
C SER A 137 19.98 8.14 -4.88
N LEU A 138 20.16 8.20 -6.21
CA LEU A 138 20.68 7.10 -7.01
C LEU A 138 22.13 6.78 -6.65
N ARG A 139 22.96 7.81 -6.44
CA ARG A 139 24.35 7.65 -5.98
C ARG A 139 24.41 6.94 -4.62
N LEU A 140 23.56 7.36 -3.68
CA LEU A 140 23.46 6.72 -2.36
C LEU A 140 23.03 5.25 -2.48
N ILE A 141 21.95 4.97 -3.20
CA ILE A 141 21.43 3.61 -3.39
C ILE A 141 22.49 2.70 -4.01
N ARG A 142 23.18 3.17 -5.06
CA ARG A 142 24.25 2.42 -5.72
C ARG A 142 25.39 2.13 -4.75
N SER A 143 25.85 3.14 -4.01
CA SER A 143 26.92 2.98 -3.02
C SER A 143 26.56 1.96 -1.95
N THR A 144 25.35 2.05 -1.37
CA THR A 144 24.88 1.12 -0.35
C THR A 144 24.76 -0.29 -0.91
N LYS A 145 24.20 -0.46 -2.12
CA LYS A 145 24.07 -1.76 -2.76
C LYS A 145 25.43 -2.39 -3.03
N THR A 146 26.38 -1.61 -3.53
CA THR A 146 27.75 -2.07 -3.76
C THR A 146 28.42 -2.47 -2.45
N GLN A 147 28.26 -1.69 -1.38
CA GLN A 147 28.82 -2.03 -0.07
C GLN A 147 28.27 -3.36 0.46
N VAL A 148 26.95 -3.58 0.39
CA VAL A 148 26.32 -4.84 0.80
C VAL A 148 26.86 -6.03 0.01
N ILE A 149 27.06 -5.88 -1.30
CA ILE A 149 27.62 -6.96 -2.14
C ILE A 149 29.07 -7.25 -1.74
N ILE A 150 29.89 -6.23 -1.48
CA ILE A 150 31.28 -6.38 -1.04
C ILE A 150 31.32 -7.10 0.32
N ASP A 151 30.47 -6.71 1.26
CA ASP A 151 30.42 -7.33 2.59
C ASP A 151 30.04 -8.81 2.50
N GLN A 152 29.06 -9.16 1.66
CA GLN A 152 28.69 -10.55 1.41
C GLN A 152 29.84 -11.34 0.75
N LEU A 153 30.49 -10.78 -0.26
CA LEU A 153 31.58 -11.44 -0.98
C LEU A 153 32.77 -11.69 -0.05
N THR A 154 33.13 -10.70 0.77
CA THR A 154 34.22 -10.86 1.76
C THR A 154 33.86 -11.84 2.86
N GLY A 155 32.59 -11.92 3.28
CA GLY A 155 32.07 -12.94 4.18
C GLY A 155 32.28 -14.35 3.62
N LEU A 156 31.77 -14.61 2.41
CA LEU A 156 31.86 -15.90 1.74
C LEU A 156 33.31 -16.33 1.48
N LYS A 157 34.19 -15.42 1.04
CA LYS A 157 35.62 -15.71 0.85
C LYS A 157 36.31 -16.15 2.15
N ARG A 158 35.92 -15.57 3.28
CA ARG A 158 36.49 -15.94 4.58
C ARG A 158 36.02 -17.33 5.00
N GLU A 159 34.75 -17.65 4.76
CA GLU A 159 34.19 -18.98 5.01
C GLU A 159 34.85 -20.05 4.13
N GLU A 160 35.02 -19.78 2.83
CA GLU A 160 35.75 -20.65 1.90
C GLU A 160 37.16 -20.96 2.42
N GLN A 161 37.91 -19.94 2.84
CA GLN A 161 39.27 -20.12 3.36
C GLN A 161 39.28 -20.99 4.63
N MET A 162 38.34 -20.79 5.56
CA MET A 162 38.23 -21.60 6.78
C MET A 162 37.92 -23.06 6.46
N LEU A 163 37.01 -23.30 5.51
CA LEU A 163 36.67 -24.65 5.06
C LEU A 163 37.85 -25.34 4.38
N LEU A 164 38.60 -24.63 3.52
CA LEU A 164 39.81 -25.15 2.88
C LEU A 164 40.87 -25.57 3.89
N GLU A 165 41.16 -24.75 4.90
CA GLU A 165 42.13 -25.08 5.95
C GLU A 165 41.68 -26.26 6.83
N SER A 166 40.38 -26.31 7.16
CA SER A 166 39.79 -27.44 7.88
C SER A 166 39.90 -28.73 7.06
N ASN A 167 39.54 -28.69 5.78
CA ASN A 167 39.61 -29.85 4.88
C ASN A 167 41.07 -30.34 4.71
N LYS A 168 42.03 -29.41 4.55
CA LYS A 168 43.47 -29.73 4.52
C LYS A 168 43.94 -30.42 5.80
N THR A 169 43.43 -30.00 6.95
CA THR A 169 43.74 -30.62 8.24
C THR A 169 43.14 -32.02 8.36
N LEU A 170 41.89 -32.20 7.92
CA LEU A 170 41.24 -33.51 7.91
C LEU A 170 41.95 -34.50 6.97
N ARG A 171 42.38 -34.05 5.78
CA ARG A 171 43.16 -34.88 4.84
C ARG A 171 44.49 -35.35 5.44
N ARG A 172 45.19 -34.49 6.18
CA ARG A 172 46.43 -34.88 6.89
C ARG A 172 46.16 -35.95 7.95
N LYS A 173 45.11 -35.79 8.76
CA LYS A 173 44.72 -36.79 9.77
C LYS A 173 44.34 -38.13 9.16
N LEU A 174 43.65 -38.13 8.01
CA LEU A 174 43.32 -39.35 7.28
C LEU A 174 44.60 -40.09 6.84
N GLN A 175 45.56 -39.37 6.27
CA GLN A 175 46.85 -39.96 5.86
C GLN A 175 47.66 -40.51 7.05
N GLU A 176 47.62 -39.83 8.21
CA GLU A 176 48.25 -40.32 9.45
C GLU A 176 47.60 -41.62 9.94
N VAL A 177 46.27 -41.71 9.93
CA VAL A 177 45.53 -42.93 10.33
C VAL A 177 45.77 -44.08 9.35
N ASP A 178 45.83 -43.81 8.04
CA ASP A 178 46.14 -44.82 7.02
C ASP A 178 47.58 -45.33 7.17
N ALA A 179 48.53 -44.46 7.48
CA ALA A 179 49.92 -44.84 7.76
C ALA A 179 50.04 -45.68 9.05
N GLU A 180 49.33 -45.30 10.13
CA GLU A 180 49.28 -46.07 11.38
C GLU A 180 48.61 -47.44 11.20
N ASN A 181 47.56 -47.53 10.38
CA ASN A 181 46.91 -48.80 10.04
C ASN A 181 47.79 -49.70 9.17
N SER A 182 48.59 -49.12 8.25
CA SER A 182 49.54 -49.87 7.43
C SER A 182 50.69 -50.48 8.27
N ILE A 183 51.06 -49.85 9.39
CA ILE A 183 52.09 -50.35 10.33
C ILE A 183 51.54 -51.48 11.24
N ARG A 184 50.21 -51.62 11.39
CA ARG A 184 49.58 -52.59 12.32
C ARG A 184 49.20 -53.95 11.72
N LEU A 185 49.40 -54.21 10.42
CA LEU A 185 48.99 -55.48 9.79
C LEU A 185 50.20 -56.30 9.26
N PRO A 186 50.58 -57.42 9.91
CA PRO A 186 51.38 -58.46 9.27
C PRO A 186 50.48 -59.63 8.87
N SER A 187 50.20 -59.82 7.57
CA SER A 187 49.97 -61.15 7.00
C SER A 187 49.90 -61.16 5.48
N GLN A 188 50.68 -62.08 4.92
CA GLN A 188 50.66 -62.59 3.56
C GLN A 188 49.26 -62.91 3.06
N ILE A 189 48.97 -62.60 1.79
CA ILE A 189 48.44 -63.56 0.80
C ILE A 189 48.88 -63.08 -0.60
N ARG A 190 49.22 -64.07 -1.42
CA ARG A 190 49.93 -64.02 -2.70
C ARG A 190 48.94 -64.06 -3.87
N ALA A 191 49.36 -63.46 -4.98
CA ALA A 191 49.03 -63.74 -6.39
C ALA A 191 47.65 -63.32 -6.96
N SER A 192 47.73 -62.46 -7.99
CA SER A 192 47.39 -62.74 -9.40
C SER A 192 46.53 -61.68 -10.09
N ASN A 193 47.15 -61.11 -11.13
CA ASN A 193 46.62 -60.73 -12.44
C ASN A 193 45.73 -59.48 -12.64
N CYS A 194 46.32 -58.58 -13.44
CA CYS A 194 45.80 -57.91 -14.64
C CYS A 194 44.89 -56.67 -14.50
N ILE A 195 45.41 -55.57 -15.07
CA ILE A 195 44.77 -54.61 -16.01
C ILE A 195 43.64 -53.79 -15.37
N ASP A 196 43.74 -52.47 -15.17
CA ASP A 196 43.75 -51.45 -16.21
C ASP A 196 44.14 -50.04 -15.68
N GLU A 197 44.49 -49.18 -16.63
CA GLU A 197 44.89 -47.77 -16.63
C GLU A 197 44.03 -46.78 -15.76
N PRO A 198 44.58 -45.64 -15.28
CA PRO A 198 43.81 -44.66 -14.50
C PRO A 198 43.08 -43.65 -15.41
N PRO A 199 41.77 -43.36 -15.22
CA PRO A 199 41.19 -42.15 -15.78
C PRO A 199 41.40 -40.96 -14.83
N GLN A 200 41.91 -39.87 -15.39
CA GLN A 200 42.06 -38.57 -14.74
C GLN A 200 40.72 -38.00 -14.23
N PRO A 201 40.71 -37.14 -13.20
CA PRO A 201 39.50 -36.45 -12.79
C PRO A 201 39.22 -35.27 -13.74
N GLU A 202 38.24 -35.43 -14.62
CA GLU A 202 37.64 -34.32 -15.36
C GLU A 202 36.91 -33.36 -14.41
N LYS A 203 37.38 -32.11 -14.42
CA LYS A 203 36.60 -30.87 -14.50
C LYS A 203 35.26 -30.85 -13.76
N PHE A 204 35.29 -30.36 -12.53
CA PHE A 204 34.10 -29.89 -11.79
C PHE A 204 34.23 -28.41 -11.41
N PHE A 205 34.57 -27.56 -12.38
CA PHE A 205 34.39 -26.11 -12.26
C PHE A 205 34.04 -25.55 -13.63
N GLU A 206 32.77 -25.24 -13.81
CA GLU A 206 32.27 -24.49 -14.95
C GLU A 206 32.32 -23.00 -14.59
N PRO A 207 33.05 -22.15 -15.33
CA PRO A 207 33.04 -20.70 -15.10
C PRO A 207 31.69 -20.13 -15.53
N LEU A 208 31.04 -19.36 -14.64
CA LEU A 208 29.86 -18.56 -14.98
C LEU A 208 30.20 -17.61 -16.13
N VAL A 209 29.60 -17.85 -17.30
CA VAL A 209 29.64 -16.97 -18.46
C VAL A 209 28.77 -15.75 -18.16
N CYS A 210 29.40 -14.58 -17.97
CA CYS A 210 28.70 -13.30 -18.01
C CYS A 210 28.19 -13.05 -19.44
N HIS A 211 26.87 -13.06 -19.64
CA HIS A 211 26.26 -12.56 -20.85
C HIS A 211 26.33 -11.02 -20.88
N PRO A 212 26.86 -10.39 -21.96
CA PRO A 212 26.63 -8.99 -22.24
C PRO A 212 25.39 -8.85 -23.13
N SER A 213 24.24 -8.55 -22.54
CA SER A 213 23.07 -8.15 -23.32
C SER A 213 22.24 -7.11 -22.58
N LEU A 214 22.69 -5.87 -22.61
CA LEU A 214 21.82 -4.68 -22.57
C LEU A 214 22.44 -3.64 -23.53
N GLN A 215 22.04 -3.75 -24.80
CA GLN A 215 22.13 -2.66 -25.76
C GLN A 215 20.85 -1.84 -25.56
N ILE A 216 20.98 -0.67 -24.94
CA ILE A 216 19.91 0.34 -24.90
C ILE A 216 20.32 1.40 -25.92
N GLY A 217 19.55 1.46 -27.01
CA GLY A 217 19.41 2.66 -27.83
C GLY A 217 18.12 3.36 -27.45
#